data_AF-A0A1I1U2Z7-F1
#
_entry.id   AF-A0A1I1U2Z7-F1
#
_cell.length_a   1.000
_cell.length_b   1.000
_cell.length_c   1.000
_cell.angle_alpha   90.00
_cell.angle_beta   90.00
_cell.angle_gamma   90.00
#
_symmetry.space_group_name_H-M   'P 1'
#
loop_
_entity.id
_entity.type
_entity.pdbx_description
1 polymer ?
#
loop_
_entity_poly.entity_id
_entity_poly.type
_entity_poly.pdbx_seq_one_letter_code
_entity_poly.pdbx_strand_id
1 'polypeptide(L)'
;MGSIINIKLLKDLTAGFKPRQIIGVISEDLLKSYTNKNLIDKYDVYQHLMTFWNATMQDDCYLIADNGWKAELTNINKGKKEIILDCDLLPKTLVIDRFFKVDKKAIEQLEINKESITTQIEEMTEEHSAEDGYFAEMDKVSKVNVQKRLKEIHGDKKAKEEMGVLEAYLKLTDKLNVMKKEIESAISNLDEKVISRYKTLTEEEIKILVVDDKWMTTIEKDIKTELERISQGITRRIKELTERYETPLSKATEEVMALENKVFLHLEKMGFSWK
;
A
#
# COMPACT_ATOMS: atom_id res chain seq x y z
N MET A 1 15.29 18.15 5.93
CA MET A 1 13.84 18.12 5.73
C MET A 1 13.22 18.95 6.83
N GLY A 2 12.77 20.17 6.52
CA GLY A 2 12.29 21.11 7.53
C GLY A 2 11.14 20.53 8.33
N SER A 3 11.05 20.87 9.62
CA SER A 3 9.99 20.40 10.52
C SER A 3 8.63 20.87 10.00
N ILE A 4 7.88 19.96 9.37
CA ILE A 4 6.71 20.26 8.51
C ILE A 4 5.46 20.67 9.31
N ILE A 5 5.34 20.25 10.57
CA ILE A 5 4.27 20.62 11.50
C ILE A 5 4.92 20.72 12.88
N ASN A 6 4.38 21.55 13.77
CA ASN A 6 4.87 21.70 15.14
C ASN A 6 4.49 20.45 15.96
N ILE A 7 5.19 19.34 15.72
CA ILE A 7 4.96 18.02 16.36
C ILE A 7 4.95 18.15 17.88
N LYS A 8 5.78 19.03 18.42
CA LYS A 8 5.81 19.32 19.85
C LYS A 8 4.48 19.88 20.35
N LEU A 9 3.92 20.88 19.65
CA LEU A 9 2.59 21.44 19.96
C LEU A 9 1.51 20.34 19.95
N LEU A 10 1.56 19.43 18.97
CA LEU A 10 0.61 18.32 18.86
C LEU A 10 0.73 17.33 20.01
N LYS A 11 1.94 17.01 20.48
CA LYS A 11 2.17 16.10 21.60
C LYS A 11 1.86 16.74 22.97
N ASP A 12 1.96 18.06 23.05
CA ASP A 12 1.70 18.83 24.27
C ASP A 12 0.21 19.18 24.44
N LEU A 13 -0.69 18.71 23.56
CA LEU A 13 -2.14 18.92 23.70
C LEU A 13 -2.65 18.31 25.01
N THR A 14 -3.42 19.09 25.78
CA THR A 14 -4.06 18.66 27.02
C THR A 14 -5.59 18.65 26.86
N ALA A 15 -6.28 17.83 27.64
CA ALA A 15 -7.75 17.79 27.65
C ALA A 15 -8.37 19.20 27.82
N GLY A 16 -9.51 19.44 27.16
CA GLY A 16 -10.22 20.71 27.14
C GLY A 16 -9.77 21.71 26.05
N PHE A 17 -8.81 21.34 25.19
CA PHE A 17 -8.44 22.19 24.05
C PHE A 17 -9.55 22.26 23.00
N LYS A 18 -9.51 23.28 22.13
CA LYS A 18 -10.47 23.43 21.03
C LYS A 18 -9.87 22.95 19.71
N PRO A 19 -10.32 21.82 19.13
CA PRO A 19 -9.76 21.28 17.87
C PRO A 19 -9.74 22.31 16.72
N ARG A 20 -10.78 23.15 16.62
CA ARG A 20 -10.86 24.21 15.61
C ARG A 20 -9.75 25.27 15.70
N GLN A 21 -9.17 25.49 16.87
CA GLN A 21 -8.05 26.42 17.03
C GLN A 21 -6.75 25.77 16.57
N ILE A 22 -6.59 24.46 16.81
CA ILE A 22 -5.38 23.71 16.46
C ILE A 22 -5.20 23.60 14.95
N ILE A 23 -6.27 23.30 14.20
CA ILE A 23 -6.17 23.26 12.73
C ILE A 23 -5.79 24.63 12.14
N GLY A 24 -6.25 25.73 12.74
CA GLY A 24 -5.86 27.09 12.35
C GLY A 24 -4.35 27.30 12.48
N VAL A 25 -3.77 26.94 13.63
CA VAL A 25 -2.33 27.05 13.88
C VAL A 25 -1.53 26.15 12.94
N ILE A 26 -1.91 24.87 12.83
CA ILE A 26 -1.17 23.90 12.00
C ILE A 26 -1.23 24.29 10.52
N SER A 27 -2.39 24.70 10.03
CA SER A 27 -2.54 25.08 8.62
C SER A 27 -1.78 26.36 8.29
N GLU A 28 -1.74 27.34 9.19
CA GLU A 28 -0.95 28.56 9.01
C GLU A 28 0.56 28.27 9.04
N ASP A 29 1.03 27.48 10.00
CA ASP A 29 2.43 27.04 10.07
C ASP A 29 2.85 26.24 8.83
N LEU A 30 1.96 25.37 8.35
CA LEU A 30 2.16 24.62 7.12
C LEU A 30 2.30 25.57 5.92
N LEU A 31 1.38 26.52 5.74
CA LEU A 31 1.44 27.49 4.63
C LEU A 31 2.73 28.32 4.68
N LYS A 32 3.17 28.74 5.87
CA LYS A 32 4.45 29.44 6.05
C LYS A 32 5.63 28.55 5.64
N SER A 33 5.64 27.29 6.05
CA SER A 33 6.74 26.35 5.77
C SER A 33 6.87 25.97 4.29
N TYR A 34 5.80 26.10 3.51
CA TYR A 34 5.79 25.86 2.06
C TYR A 34 5.82 27.16 1.23
N THR A 35 5.84 28.33 1.88
CA THR A 35 6.07 29.59 1.19
C THR A 35 7.48 29.61 0.61
N ASN A 36 7.62 29.98 -0.66
CA ASN A 36 8.88 30.03 -1.44
C ASN A 36 9.50 28.66 -1.79
N LYS A 37 8.73 27.56 -1.80
CA LYS A 37 9.18 26.29 -2.40
C LYS A 37 8.74 26.20 -3.86
N ASN A 38 9.70 26.08 -4.78
CA ASN A 38 9.45 26.17 -6.23
C ASN A 38 8.72 24.98 -6.85
N LEU A 39 8.68 23.83 -6.18
CA LEU A 39 8.13 22.59 -6.75
C LEU A 39 6.72 22.23 -6.25
N ILE A 40 6.26 22.80 -5.14
CA ILE A 40 5.02 22.39 -4.50
C ILE A 40 4.19 23.64 -4.21
N ASP A 41 2.94 23.65 -4.67
CA ASP A 41 1.99 24.70 -4.30
C ASP A 41 1.58 24.53 -2.82
N LYS A 42 1.75 25.59 -2.04
CA LYS A 42 1.34 25.64 -0.63
C LYS A 42 -0.17 25.36 -0.46
N TYR A 43 -1.00 25.72 -1.44
CA TYR A 43 -2.43 25.49 -1.40
C TYR A 43 -2.77 24.02 -1.64
N ASP A 44 -2.03 23.31 -2.50
CA ASP A 44 -2.21 21.87 -2.69
C ASP A 44 -1.90 21.11 -1.39
N VAL A 45 -0.81 21.47 -0.70
CA VAL A 45 -0.48 20.89 0.61
C VAL A 45 -1.54 21.21 1.67
N TYR A 46 -2.05 22.44 1.67
CA TYR A 46 -3.16 22.82 2.54
C TYR A 46 -4.42 21.97 2.27
N GLN A 47 -4.75 21.71 1.00
CA GLN A 47 -5.90 20.86 0.65
C GLN A 47 -5.72 19.43 1.12
N HIS A 48 -4.52 18.86 0.98
CA HIS A 48 -4.20 17.52 1.51
C HIS A 48 -4.37 17.47 3.03
N LEU A 49 -3.83 18.45 3.77
CA LEU A 49 -4.04 18.57 5.21
C LEU A 49 -5.52 18.68 5.56
N MET A 50 -6.28 19.52 4.87
CA MET A 50 -7.70 19.75 5.16
C MET A 50 -8.54 18.51 4.87
N THR A 51 -8.19 17.75 3.82
CA THR A 51 -8.83 16.48 3.48
C THR A 51 -8.61 15.46 4.59
N PHE A 52 -7.36 15.29 5.02
CA PHE A 52 -7.02 14.40 6.14
C PHE A 52 -7.66 14.86 7.46
N TRP A 53 -7.69 16.17 7.70
CA TRP A 53 -8.33 16.75 8.87
C TRP A 53 -9.79 16.34 8.98
N ASN A 54 -10.56 16.59 7.92
CA ASN A 54 -11.99 16.28 7.90
C ASN A 54 -12.28 14.77 7.95
N ALA A 55 -11.38 13.94 7.43
CA ALA A 55 -11.59 12.50 7.35
C ALA A 55 -11.21 11.74 8.63
N THR A 56 -10.23 12.23 9.41
CA THR A 56 -9.68 11.46 10.53
C THR A 56 -9.17 12.34 11.67
N MET A 57 -8.29 13.31 11.39
CA MET A 57 -7.58 14.03 12.46
C MET A 57 -8.53 14.88 13.34
N GLN A 58 -9.64 15.38 12.77
CA GLN A 58 -10.63 16.14 13.50
C GLN A 58 -11.26 15.32 14.63
N ASP A 59 -11.70 14.09 14.32
CA ASP A 59 -12.32 13.19 15.28
C ASP A 59 -11.33 12.79 16.36
N ASP A 60 -10.09 12.46 15.98
CA ASP A 60 -9.01 12.17 16.92
C ASP A 60 -8.76 13.35 17.89
N CYS A 61 -8.74 14.59 17.36
CA CYS A 61 -8.58 15.77 18.19
C CYS A 61 -9.74 15.97 19.17
N TYR A 62 -10.99 15.67 18.78
CA TYR A 62 -12.11 15.72 19.72
C TYR A 62 -12.00 14.65 20.81
N LEU A 63 -11.59 13.42 20.45
CA LEU A 63 -11.36 12.35 21.43
C LEU A 63 -10.28 12.72 22.46
N ILE A 64 -9.17 13.33 22.01
CA ILE A 64 -8.11 13.81 22.90
C ILE A 64 -8.59 15.00 23.74
N ALA A 65 -9.41 15.89 23.18
CA ALA A 65 -9.94 17.04 23.91
C ALA A 65 -10.86 16.60 25.06
N ASP A 66 -11.69 15.59 24.83
CA ASP A 66 -12.67 15.12 25.82
C ASP A 66 -12.03 14.20 26.88
N ASN A 67 -11.20 13.24 26.45
CA ASN A 67 -10.71 12.16 27.32
C ASN A 67 -9.21 12.24 27.65
N GLY A 68 -8.48 13.17 27.03
CA GLY A 68 -7.02 13.21 27.06
C GLY A 68 -6.39 12.10 26.21
N TRP A 69 -5.09 11.89 26.39
CA TRP A 69 -4.33 10.85 25.69
C TRP A 69 -4.60 9.46 26.27
N LYS A 70 -5.74 8.88 25.92
CA LYS A 70 -6.15 7.55 26.36
C LYS A 70 -6.50 6.65 25.19
N ALA A 71 -5.94 5.44 25.20
CA ALA A 71 -6.26 4.39 24.24
C ALA A 71 -7.28 3.41 24.87
N GLU A 72 -8.51 3.88 25.08
CA GLU A 72 -9.57 3.03 25.64
C GLU A 72 -10.13 2.11 24.55
N LEU A 73 -10.15 0.81 24.85
CA LEU A 73 -10.77 -0.19 23.98
C LEU A 73 -12.29 -0.21 24.23
N THR A 74 -13.07 0.17 23.24
CA THR A 74 -14.53 0.10 23.27
C THR A 74 -15.00 -1.16 22.54
N ASN A 75 -16.12 -1.74 23.00
CA ASN A 75 -16.75 -2.82 22.27
C ASN A 75 -17.64 -2.22 21.17
N ILE A 76 -17.23 -2.39 19.92
CA ILE A 76 -17.95 -1.88 18.74
C ILE A 76 -19.19 -2.71 18.40
N ASN A 77 -19.30 -3.95 18.92
CA ASN A 77 -20.47 -4.82 18.74
C ASN A 77 -21.38 -4.81 19.99
N LYS A 78 -22.08 -3.70 20.21
CA LYS A 78 -23.16 -3.63 21.21
C LYS A 78 -24.39 -4.43 20.76
N GLY A 79 -24.35 -5.77 20.86
CA GLY A 79 -25.54 -6.61 20.63
C GLY A 79 -25.34 -8.05 20.12
N LYS A 80 -24.10 -8.51 19.83
CA LYS A 80 -23.80 -9.90 19.40
C LYS A 80 -22.86 -10.61 20.39
N LYS A 81 -22.80 -11.95 20.34
CA LYS A 81 -21.97 -12.79 21.22
C LYS A 81 -20.45 -12.55 21.09
N GLU A 82 -19.98 -11.90 20.02
CA GLU A 82 -18.57 -11.60 19.80
C GLU A 82 -18.21 -10.18 20.23
N ILE A 83 -17.33 -10.08 21.24
CA ILE A 83 -16.78 -8.82 21.74
C ILE A 83 -15.61 -8.44 20.81
N ILE A 84 -15.83 -7.46 19.92
CA ILE A 84 -14.74 -6.86 19.14
C ILE A 84 -14.32 -5.60 19.88
N LEU A 85 -13.14 -5.66 20.49
CA LEU A 85 -12.51 -4.51 21.14
C LEU A 85 -11.75 -3.72 20.09
N ASP A 86 -12.05 -2.43 19.96
CA ASP A 86 -11.31 -1.52 19.08
C ASP A 86 -11.07 -0.18 19.78
N CYS A 87 -10.10 0.59 19.30
CA CYS A 87 -9.78 1.91 19.83
C CYS A 87 -9.93 2.95 18.72
N ASP A 88 -10.92 3.83 18.86
CA ASP A 88 -11.23 4.86 17.86
C ASP A 88 -10.04 5.80 17.60
N LEU A 89 -9.31 6.17 18.66
CA LEU A 89 -8.14 7.05 18.56
C LEU A 89 -6.94 6.35 17.91
N LEU A 90 -6.69 5.09 18.30
CA LEU A 90 -5.47 4.37 17.95
C LEU A 90 -5.81 3.02 17.30
N PRO A 91 -5.83 2.94 15.95
CA PRO A 91 -6.04 1.69 15.23
C PRO A 91 -5.04 0.59 15.61
N LYS A 92 -5.51 -0.66 15.69
CA LYS A 92 -4.66 -1.85 16.00
C LYS A 92 -3.48 -2.00 15.07
N THR A 93 -3.67 -1.62 13.81
CA THR A 93 -2.64 -1.66 12.77
C THR A 93 -1.38 -0.89 13.18
N LEU A 94 -1.52 0.28 13.82
CA LEU A 94 -0.38 1.08 14.28
C LEU A 94 0.39 0.40 15.42
N VAL A 95 -0.32 -0.22 16.36
CA VAL A 95 0.31 -0.97 17.45
C VAL A 95 1.04 -2.20 16.91
N ILE A 96 0.44 -2.91 15.96
CA ILE A 96 1.06 -4.06 15.27
C ILE A 96 2.31 -3.60 14.52
N ASP A 97 2.18 -2.55 13.71
CA ASP A 97 3.26 -2.01 12.89
C ASP A 97 4.42 -1.50 13.74
N ARG A 98 4.19 -1.03 14.97
CA ARG A 98 5.27 -0.56 15.84
C ARG A 98 5.92 -1.67 16.64
N PHE A 99 5.13 -2.48 17.34
CA PHE A 99 5.64 -3.42 18.35
C PHE A 99 5.69 -4.87 17.88
N PHE A 100 4.88 -5.25 16.91
CA PHE A 100 4.71 -6.65 16.50
C PHE A 100 5.11 -6.89 15.03
N LYS A 101 6.07 -6.11 14.51
CA LYS A 101 6.60 -6.27 13.13
C LYS A 101 7.05 -7.69 12.82
N VAL A 102 7.66 -8.38 13.78
CA VAL A 102 8.16 -9.75 13.59
C VAL A 102 7.00 -10.72 13.44
N ASP A 103 6.01 -10.63 14.33
CA ASP A 103 4.80 -11.46 14.28
C ASP A 103 4.01 -11.19 12.99
N LYS A 104 3.86 -9.91 12.59
CA LYS A 104 3.23 -9.53 11.31
C LYS A 104 3.94 -10.15 10.11
N LYS A 105 5.27 -10.03 10.04
CA LYS A 105 6.07 -10.64 8.97
C LYS A 105 5.98 -12.16 8.94
N ALA A 106 5.90 -12.81 10.10
CA ALA A 106 5.72 -14.25 10.17
C ALA A 106 4.36 -14.68 9.58
N ILE A 107 3.29 -13.95 9.90
CA ILE A 107 1.95 -14.20 9.31
C ILE A 107 1.96 -13.93 7.80
N GLU A 108 2.56 -12.83 7.34
CA GLU A 108 2.73 -12.53 5.92
C GLU A 108 3.47 -13.66 5.18
N GLN A 109 4.53 -14.21 5.77
CA GLN A 109 5.25 -15.34 5.18
C GLN A 109 4.40 -16.62 5.12
N LEU A 110 3.59 -16.88 6.16
CA LEU A 110 2.65 -18.00 6.14
C LEU A 110 1.58 -17.81 5.06
N GLU A 111 1.07 -16.61 4.87
CA GLU A 111 0.12 -16.30 3.80
C GLU A 111 0.74 -16.50 2.40
N ILE A 112 1.99 -16.09 2.21
CA ILE A 112 2.73 -16.32 0.95
C ILE A 112 2.87 -17.82 0.66
N ASN A 113 3.29 -18.64 1.64
CA ASN A 113 3.40 -20.08 1.34
C ASN A 113 2.02 -20.76 1.22
N LYS A 114 0.97 -20.23 1.88
CA LYS A 114 -0.41 -20.69 1.67
C LYS A 114 -0.84 -20.47 0.22
N GLU A 115 -0.57 -19.28 -0.32
CA GLU A 115 -0.85 -18.95 -1.73
C GLU A 115 -0.05 -19.84 -2.67
N SER A 116 1.25 -20.04 -2.42
CA SER A 116 2.08 -20.97 -3.22
C SER A 116 1.55 -22.42 -3.23
N ILE A 117 1.12 -22.95 -2.09
CA ILE A 117 0.51 -24.29 -2.03
C ILE A 117 -0.84 -24.30 -2.75
N THR A 118 -1.61 -23.21 -2.70
CA THR A 118 -2.88 -23.09 -3.39
C THR A 118 -2.67 -23.14 -4.90
N THR A 119 -1.70 -22.40 -5.42
CA THR A 119 -1.29 -22.46 -6.84
C THR A 119 -0.83 -23.86 -7.24
N GLN A 120 -0.01 -24.54 -6.44
CA GLN A 120 0.39 -25.94 -6.74
C GLN A 120 -0.80 -26.91 -6.81
N ILE A 121 -1.82 -26.71 -5.98
CA ILE A 121 -3.05 -27.51 -6.03
C ILE A 121 -3.84 -27.20 -7.29
N GLU A 122 -3.95 -25.93 -7.68
CA GLU A 122 -4.64 -25.50 -8.90
C GLU A 122 -3.93 -26.05 -10.15
N GLU A 123 -2.62 -25.87 -10.27
CA GLU A 123 -1.80 -26.41 -11.36
C GLU A 123 -1.97 -27.93 -11.50
N MET A 124 -1.81 -28.68 -10.41
CA MET A 124 -1.97 -30.14 -10.43
C MET A 124 -3.41 -30.56 -10.73
N THR A 125 -4.40 -29.76 -10.32
CA THR A 125 -5.81 -30.03 -10.64
C THR A 125 -6.04 -29.83 -12.14
N GLU A 126 -5.56 -28.74 -12.72
CA GLU A 126 -5.70 -28.44 -14.14
C GLU A 126 -4.99 -29.47 -15.03
N GLU A 127 -3.73 -29.82 -14.70
CA GLU A 127 -2.94 -30.82 -15.45
C GLU A 127 -3.62 -32.19 -15.53
N HIS A 128 -4.31 -32.59 -14.45
CA HIS A 128 -4.93 -33.90 -14.35
C HIS A 128 -6.45 -33.90 -14.56
N SER A 129 -7.07 -32.77 -14.94
CA SER A 129 -8.50 -32.68 -15.24
C SER A 129 -8.84 -32.77 -16.74
N ALA A 130 -7.84 -32.90 -17.62
CA ALA A 130 -8.04 -33.14 -19.05
C ALA A 130 -8.64 -34.54 -19.33
N GLU A 131 -9.10 -34.83 -20.57
CA GLU A 131 -9.80 -36.09 -20.92
C GLU A 131 -9.00 -37.38 -20.59
N ASP A 132 -7.67 -37.33 -20.60
CA ASP A 132 -6.78 -38.45 -20.21
C ASP A 132 -6.24 -38.34 -18.77
N GLY A 133 -6.75 -37.38 -17.98
CA GLY A 133 -6.26 -37.05 -16.66
C GLY A 133 -6.92 -37.85 -15.53
N TYR A 134 -6.18 -38.07 -14.44
CA TYR A 134 -6.63 -38.86 -13.28
C TYR A 134 -7.81 -38.26 -12.51
N PHE A 135 -8.12 -36.98 -12.73
CA PHE A 135 -9.26 -36.28 -12.15
C PHE A 135 -10.45 -36.14 -13.10
N ALA A 136 -10.34 -36.58 -14.35
CA ALA A 136 -11.39 -36.41 -15.37
C ALA A 136 -12.74 -37.06 -14.98
N GLU A 137 -12.68 -38.22 -14.32
CA GLU A 137 -13.87 -38.95 -13.86
C GLU A 137 -14.48 -38.33 -12.57
N MET A 138 -13.87 -37.29 -12.00
CA MET A 138 -14.34 -36.65 -10.77
C MET A 138 -15.21 -35.41 -11.08
N ASP A 139 -16.48 -35.45 -10.69
CA ASP A 139 -17.42 -34.31 -10.77
C ASP A 139 -16.90 -33.06 -10.02
N LYS A 140 -16.07 -33.27 -8.98
CA LYS A 140 -15.34 -32.21 -8.28
C LYS A 140 -14.08 -32.76 -7.64
N VAL A 141 -12.93 -32.17 -7.96
CA VAL A 141 -11.66 -32.49 -7.28
C VAL A 141 -11.74 -31.96 -5.85
N SER A 142 -11.89 -32.88 -4.90
CA SER A 142 -12.01 -32.57 -3.48
C SER A 142 -11.35 -33.66 -2.66
N LYS A 143 -10.90 -33.32 -1.44
CA LYS A 143 -10.30 -34.29 -0.52
C LYS A 143 -11.12 -35.57 -0.35
N VAL A 144 -12.45 -35.44 -0.28
CA VAL A 144 -13.37 -36.58 -0.09
C VAL A 144 -13.40 -37.48 -1.32
N ASN A 145 -13.49 -36.90 -2.51
CA ASN A 145 -13.58 -37.67 -3.75
C ASN A 145 -12.25 -38.36 -4.09
N VAL A 146 -11.12 -37.66 -3.87
CA VAL A 146 -9.78 -38.22 -4.02
C VAL A 146 -9.55 -39.38 -3.04
N GLN A 147 -10.00 -39.26 -1.78
CA GLN A 147 -9.92 -40.36 -0.81
C GLN A 147 -10.81 -41.57 -1.17
N LYS A 148 -11.96 -41.36 -1.82
CA LYS A 148 -12.80 -42.46 -2.30
C LYS A 148 -12.10 -43.20 -3.44
N ARG A 149 -11.62 -42.47 -4.45
CA ARG A 149 -10.91 -43.05 -5.59
C ARG A 149 -9.67 -43.83 -5.17
N LEU A 150 -8.88 -43.28 -4.24
CA LEU A 150 -7.68 -43.95 -3.72
C LEU A 150 -8.00 -45.28 -3.01
N LYS A 151 -9.20 -45.43 -2.42
CA LYS A 151 -9.66 -46.70 -1.84
C LYS A 151 -10.14 -47.70 -2.90
N GLU A 152 -10.74 -47.23 -3.99
CA GLU A 152 -11.22 -48.07 -5.09
C GLU A 152 -10.07 -48.70 -5.88
N ILE A 153 -8.99 -47.95 -6.09
CA ILE A 153 -7.81 -48.41 -6.83
C ILE A 153 -6.77 -49.12 -5.94
N HIS A 154 -7.08 -49.33 -4.66
CA HIS A 154 -6.15 -49.88 -3.68
C HIS A 154 -5.79 -51.34 -4.02
N GLY A 155 -4.56 -51.55 -4.51
CA GLY A 155 -4.03 -52.88 -4.86
C GLY A 155 -3.90 -53.12 -6.37
N ASP A 156 -4.34 -52.20 -7.23
CA ASP A 156 -4.10 -52.29 -8.67
C ASP A 156 -2.66 -51.89 -9.02
N LYS A 157 -1.90 -52.82 -9.62
CA LYS A 157 -0.52 -52.57 -10.05
C LYS A 157 -0.43 -51.59 -11.22
N LYS A 158 -1.51 -51.41 -12.00
CA LYS A 158 -1.57 -50.48 -13.13
C LYS A 158 -1.88 -49.05 -12.70
N ALA A 159 -2.49 -48.86 -11.53
CA ALA A 159 -2.89 -47.55 -11.02
C ALA A 159 -1.81 -46.87 -10.14
N LYS A 160 -0.55 -47.33 -10.19
CA LYS A 160 0.53 -46.79 -9.33
C LYS A 160 0.79 -45.29 -9.56
N GLU A 161 0.73 -44.83 -10.81
CA GLU A 161 0.95 -43.43 -11.18
C GLU A 161 -0.23 -42.56 -10.73
N GLU A 162 -1.47 -43.03 -10.96
CA GLU A 162 -2.71 -42.42 -10.45
C GLU A 162 -2.67 -42.27 -8.93
N MET A 163 -2.34 -43.35 -8.20
CA MET A 163 -2.19 -43.32 -6.74
C MET A 163 -1.17 -42.28 -6.29
N GLY A 164 -0.04 -42.13 -7.00
CA GLY A 164 0.97 -41.12 -6.70
C GLY A 164 0.44 -39.69 -6.78
N VAL A 165 -0.33 -39.38 -7.83
CA VAL A 165 -0.96 -38.07 -8.02
C VAL A 165 -2.04 -37.80 -6.97
N LEU A 166 -2.91 -38.79 -6.69
CA LEU A 166 -3.94 -38.68 -5.66
C LEU A 166 -3.33 -38.48 -4.26
N GLU A 167 -2.25 -39.19 -3.92
CA GLU A 167 -1.54 -38.99 -2.67
C GLU A 167 -0.86 -37.62 -2.58
N ALA A 168 -0.27 -37.12 -3.68
CA ALA A 168 0.32 -35.79 -3.74
C ALA A 168 -0.75 -34.70 -3.50
N TYR A 169 -1.92 -34.84 -4.13
CA TYR A 169 -3.09 -33.96 -3.89
C TYR A 169 -3.53 -33.96 -2.44
N LEU A 170 -3.66 -35.13 -1.81
CA LEU A 170 -4.03 -35.21 -0.39
C LEU A 170 -2.97 -34.57 0.51
N LYS A 171 -1.69 -34.80 0.24
CA LYS A 171 -0.58 -34.18 1.01
C LYS A 171 -0.59 -32.65 0.90
N LEU A 172 -0.78 -32.10 -0.30
CA LEU A 172 -0.86 -30.64 -0.49
C LEU A 172 -2.10 -30.05 0.17
N THR A 173 -3.25 -30.72 0.04
CA THR A 173 -4.51 -30.29 0.68
C THR A 173 -4.41 -30.34 2.21
N ASP A 174 -3.75 -31.34 2.77
CA ASP A 174 -3.53 -31.46 4.21
C ASP A 174 -2.57 -30.37 4.71
N LYS A 175 -1.47 -30.11 3.98
CA LYS A 175 -0.57 -28.99 4.28
C LYS A 175 -1.31 -27.66 4.25
N LEU A 176 -2.14 -27.41 3.23
CA LEU A 176 -2.95 -26.18 3.13
C LEU A 176 -3.87 -26.00 4.34
N ASN A 177 -4.54 -27.07 4.78
CA ASN A 177 -5.43 -27.02 5.94
C ASN A 177 -4.70 -26.81 7.27
N VAL A 178 -3.54 -27.45 7.45
CA VAL A 178 -2.67 -27.20 8.62
C VAL A 178 -2.24 -25.74 8.63
N MET A 179 -1.77 -25.23 7.49
CA MET A 179 -1.27 -23.87 7.35
C MET A 179 -2.36 -22.81 7.58
N LYS A 180 -3.60 -23.04 7.13
CA LYS A 180 -4.75 -22.19 7.45
C LYS A 180 -5.00 -22.10 8.96
N LYS A 181 -4.95 -23.24 9.67
CA LYS A 181 -5.11 -23.27 11.13
C LYS A 181 -3.95 -22.58 11.85
N GLU A 182 -2.73 -22.73 11.36
CA GLU A 182 -1.56 -22.03 11.90
C GLU A 182 -1.69 -20.52 11.74
N ILE A 183 -2.17 -20.04 10.59
CA ILE A 183 -2.44 -18.61 10.35
C ILE A 183 -3.54 -18.11 11.28
N GLU A 184 -4.67 -18.82 11.38
CA GLU A 184 -5.77 -18.45 12.28
C GLU A 184 -5.29 -18.36 13.75
N SER A 185 -4.50 -19.34 14.20
CA SER A 185 -3.92 -19.33 15.54
C SER A 185 -2.91 -18.21 15.73
N ALA A 186 -2.05 -17.93 14.75
CA ALA A 186 -1.08 -16.85 14.80
C ALA A 186 -1.75 -15.46 14.86
N ILE A 187 -2.83 -15.26 14.10
CA ILE A 187 -3.64 -14.03 14.12
C ILE A 187 -4.30 -13.86 15.50
N SER A 188 -4.94 -14.90 16.03
CA SER A 188 -5.56 -14.85 17.38
C SER A 188 -4.52 -14.53 18.46
N ASN A 189 -3.34 -15.17 18.40
CA ASN A 189 -2.25 -14.91 19.34
C ASN A 189 -1.73 -13.47 19.22
N LEU A 190 -1.64 -12.93 18.00
CA LEU A 190 -1.26 -11.54 17.78
C LEU A 190 -2.30 -10.58 18.35
N ASP A 191 -3.59 -10.82 18.11
CA ASP A 191 -4.67 -10.01 18.65
C ASP A 191 -4.69 -9.98 20.18
N GLU A 192 -4.47 -11.11 20.84
CA GLU A 192 -4.36 -11.19 22.30
C GLU A 192 -3.17 -10.37 22.84
N LYS A 193 -2.00 -10.46 22.18
CA LYS A 193 -0.82 -9.65 22.53
C LYS A 193 -1.09 -8.17 22.33
N VAL A 194 -1.75 -7.79 21.23
CA VAL A 194 -2.11 -6.41 20.91
C VAL A 194 -3.05 -5.86 21.98
N ILE A 195 -4.14 -6.56 22.30
CA ILE A 195 -5.09 -6.16 23.36
C ILE A 195 -4.39 -6.02 24.72
N SER A 196 -3.47 -6.93 25.04
CA SER A 196 -2.66 -6.84 26.27
C SER A 196 -1.75 -5.61 26.25
N ARG A 197 -1.19 -5.26 25.09
CA ARG A 197 -0.38 -4.05 24.93
C ARG A 197 -1.20 -2.78 25.10
N TYR A 198 -2.42 -2.72 24.60
CA TYR A 198 -3.32 -1.56 24.79
C TYR A 198 -3.52 -1.21 26.27
N LYS A 199 -3.62 -2.22 27.15
CA LYS A 199 -3.77 -2.01 28.61
C LYS A 199 -2.53 -1.45 29.30
N THR A 200 -1.36 -1.55 28.66
CA THR A 200 -0.06 -1.14 29.24
C THR A 200 0.57 0.04 28.50
N LEU A 201 -0.10 0.59 27.49
CA LEU A 201 0.38 1.75 26.75
C LEU A 201 0.45 2.96 27.66
N THR A 202 1.61 3.61 27.66
CA THR A 202 1.80 4.88 28.36
C THR A 202 1.30 6.05 27.52
N GLU A 203 0.97 7.17 28.16
CA GLU A 203 0.56 8.40 27.47
C GLU A 203 1.60 8.87 26.44
N GLU A 204 2.90 8.77 26.76
CA GLU A 204 3.97 9.13 25.84
C GLU A 204 3.97 8.24 24.60
N GLU A 205 3.78 6.94 24.76
CA GLU A 205 3.68 6.01 23.63
C GLU A 205 2.46 6.28 22.76
N ILE A 206 1.31 6.61 23.38
CA ILE A 206 0.09 6.98 22.65
C ILE A 206 0.33 8.25 21.81
N LYS A 207 0.96 9.27 22.39
CA LYS A 207 1.32 10.52 21.68
C LYS A 207 2.19 10.23 20.46
N ILE A 208 3.19 9.37 20.62
CA ILE A 208 4.10 9.02 19.53
C ILE A 208 3.34 8.24 18.43
N LEU A 209 2.53 7.25 18.79
CA LEU A 209 1.77 6.46 17.80
C LEU A 209 0.75 7.31 17.03
N VAL A 210 0.03 8.20 17.71
CA VAL A 210 -0.99 9.04 17.07
C VAL A 210 -0.34 10.17 16.28
N VAL A 211 0.58 10.93 16.88
CA VAL A 211 1.16 12.09 16.20
C VAL A 211 2.14 11.64 15.12
N ASP A 212 3.14 10.82 15.46
CA ASP A 212 4.20 10.47 14.51
C ASP A 212 3.71 9.40 13.53
N ASP A 213 3.18 8.28 14.02
CA ASP A 213 2.89 7.14 13.14
C ASP A 213 1.57 7.30 12.37
N LYS A 214 0.52 7.88 12.96
CA LYS A 214 -0.78 8.10 12.28
C LYS A 214 -0.76 9.39 11.46
N TRP A 215 -0.65 10.54 12.12
CA TRP A 215 -0.86 11.83 11.48
C TRP A 215 0.31 12.24 10.59
N MET A 216 1.54 12.24 11.12
CA MET A 216 2.70 12.69 10.37
C MET A 216 3.02 11.77 9.19
N THR A 217 2.96 10.44 9.37
CA THR A 217 3.17 9.49 8.26
C THR A 217 2.16 9.69 7.13
N THR A 218 0.88 9.93 7.45
CA THR A 218 -0.16 10.13 6.43
C THR A 218 0.07 11.44 5.68
N ILE A 219 0.28 12.54 6.40
CA ILE A 219 0.54 13.85 5.78
C ILE A 219 1.82 13.81 4.93
N GLU A 220 2.89 13.17 5.42
CA GLU A 220 4.13 13.03 4.68
C GLU A 220 3.95 12.20 3.40
N LYS A 221 3.16 11.12 3.47
CA LYS A 221 2.83 10.28 2.32
C LYS A 221 2.04 11.05 1.26
N ASP A 222 1.04 11.82 1.68
CA ASP A 222 0.21 12.61 0.76
C ASP A 222 1.04 13.68 0.05
N ILE A 223 1.92 14.37 0.80
CA ILE A 223 2.84 15.37 0.24
C ILE A 223 3.85 14.74 -0.73
N LYS A 224 4.39 13.56 -0.42
CA LYS A 224 5.28 12.83 -1.34
C LYS A 224 4.56 12.43 -2.61
N THR A 225 3.34 11.92 -2.49
CA THR A 225 2.51 11.54 -3.65
C THR A 225 2.22 12.76 -4.54
N GLU A 226 1.96 13.91 -3.93
CA GLU A 226 1.77 15.16 -4.67
C GLU A 226 3.05 15.59 -5.42
N LEU A 227 4.21 15.49 -4.77
CA LEU A 227 5.50 15.77 -5.40
C LEU A 227 5.75 14.85 -6.60
N GLU A 228 5.48 13.55 -6.45
CA GLU A 228 5.60 12.56 -7.53
C GLU A 228 4.68 12.91 -8.71
N ARG A 229 3.43 13.28 -8.43
CA ARG A 229 2.45 13.72 -9.44
C ARG A 229 2.96 14.94 -10.22
N ILE A 230 3.48 15.95 -9.51
CA ILE A 230 4.03 17.15 -10.14
C ILE A 230 5.25 16.80 -11.01
N SER A 231 6.15 15.96 -10.49
CA SER A 231 7.33 15.51 -11.25
C SER A 231 6.94 14.82 -12.55
N GLN A 232 5.99 13.88 -12.49
CA GLN A 232 5.47 13.21 -13.69
C GLN A 232 4.82 14.19 -14.68
N GLY A 233 4.09 15.19 -14.17
CA GLY A 233 3.49 16.25 -14.98
C GLY A 233 4.54 17.10 -15.71
N ILE A 234 5.64 17.46 -15.02
CA ILE A 234 6.77 18.18 -15.63
C ILE A 234 7.43 17.31 -16.70
N THR A 235 7.72 16.04 -16.42
CA THR A 235 8.31 15.11 -17.40
C THR A 235 7.45 15.00 -18.66
N ARG A 236 6.12 14.88 -18.50
CA ARG A 236 5.19 14.83 -19.64
C ARG A 236 5.25 16.12 -20.46
N ARG A 237 5.20 17.29 -19.81
CA ARG A 237 5.30 18.59 -20.50
C ARG A 237 6.63 18.78 -21.22
N ILE A 238 7.74 18.35 -20.63
CA ILE A 238 9.06 18.39 -21.29
C ILE A 238 9.01 17.53 -22.55
N LYS A 239 8.48 16.31 -22.47
CA LYS A 239 8.34 15.42 -23.63
C LYS A 239 7.47 16.04 -24.73
N GLU A 240 6.31 16.58 -24.37
CA GLU A 240 5.41 17.29 -25.30
C GLU A 240 6.10 18.48 -25.96
N LEU A 241 6.88 19.26 -25.21
CA LEU A 241 7.66 20.37 -25.75
C LEU A 241 8.77 19.89 -26.68
N THR A 242 9.51 18.84 -26.31
CA THR A 242 10.53 18.25 -27.18
C THR A 242 9.92 17.82 -28.50
N GLU A 243 8.87 17.00 -28.49
CA GLU A 243 8.19 16.54 -29.70
C GLU A 243 7.65 17.71 -30.54
N ARG A 244 7.06 18.72 -29.88
CA ARG A 244 6.50 19.88 -30.56
C ARG A 244 7.57 20.76 -31.22
N TYR A 245 8.72 20.95 -30.59
CA TYR A 245 9.77 21.84 -31.09
C TYR A 245 10.82 21.14 -31.97
N GLU A 246 10.88 19.81 -31.92
CA GLU A 246 11.75 18.99 -32.78
C GLU A 246 11.41 19.15 -34.27
N THR A 247 10.12 19.13 -34.63
CA THR A 247 9.68 19.23 -36.04
C THR A 247 9.78 20.65 -36.64
N PRO A 248 9.41 21.74 -35.93
CA PRO A 248 9.58 23.09 -36.44
C PRO A 248 11.04 23.53 -36.54
N LEU A 249 11.90 23.08 -35.62
CA LEU A 249 13.33 23.45 -35.64
C LEU A 249 14.07 22.76 -36.79
N SER A 250 13.78 21.49 -37.06
CA SER A 250 14.37 20.78 -38.22
C SER A 250 13.96 21.45 -39.54
N LYS A 251 12.66 21.76 -39.71
CA LYS A 251 12.16 22.49 -40.89
C LYS A 251 12.81 23.86 -41.05
N ALA A 252 12.94 24.64 -39.98
CA ALA A 252 13.61 25.95 -40.05
C ALA A 252 15.09 25.80 -40.44
N THR A 253 15.77 24.74 -39.99
CA THR A 253 17.17 24.46 -40.34
C THR A 253 17.30 24.10 -41.83
N GLU A 254 16.40 23.26 -42.35
CA GLU A 254 16.35 22.91 -43.77
C GLU A 254 16.10 24.15 -44.66
N GLU A 255 15.18 25.03 -44.25
CA GLU A 255 14.91 26.29 -44.96
C GLU A 255 16.11 27.24 -44.96
N VAL A 256 16.83 27.37 -43.84
CA VAL A 256 18.07 28.16 -43.75
C VAL A 256 19.14 27.57 -44.67
N MET A 257 19.38 26.26 -44.62
CA MET A 257 20.34 25.60 -45.52
C MET A 257 19.97 25.79 -47.01
N ALA A 258 18.68 25.76 -47.34
CA ALA A 258 18.22 25.99 -48.71
C ALA A 258 18.46 27.44 -49.16
N LEU A 259 18.26 28.43 -48.29
CA LEU A 259 18.53 29.83 -48.57
C LEU A 259 20.05 30.11 -48.64
N GLU A 260 20.84 29.55 -47.73
CA GLU A 260 22.30 29.62 -47.76
C GLU A 260 22.85 29.07 -49.09
N ASN A 261 22.39 27.89 -49.52
CA ASN A 261 22.78 27.30 -50.81
C ASN A 261 22.44 28.22 -52.00
N LYS A 262 21.27 28.88 -51.99
CA LYS A 262 20.92 29.86 -53.03
C LYS A 262 21.85 31.07 -53.02
N VAL A 263 22.21 31.56 -51.83
CA VAL A 263 23.16 32.68 -51.68
C VAL A 263 24.55 32.26 -52.15
N PHE A 264 25.03 31.07 -51.77
CA PHE A 264 26.30 30.52 -52.24
C PHE A 264 26.37 30.44 -53.76
N LEU A 265 25.35 29.86 -54.40
CA LEU A 265 25.27 29.78 -55.87
C LEU A 265 25.23 31.17 -56.53
N HIS A 266 24.60 32.16 -55.91
CA HIS A 266 24.57 33.52 -56.45
C HIS A 266 25.92 34.23 -56.32
N LEU A 267 26.60 34.09 -55.18
CA LEU A 267 27.92 34.65 -54.94
C LEU A 267 28.98 34.01 -55.85
N GLU A 268 28.90 32.71 -56.09
CA GLU A 268 29.77 31.99 -57.04
C GLU A 268 29.60 32.54 -58.47
N LYS A 269 28.35 32.78 -58.90
CA LYS A 269 28.06 33.42 -60.21
C LYS A 269 28.58 34.85 -60.31
N MET A 270 28.70 35.56 -59.18
CA MET A 270 29.29 36.90 -59.13
C MET A 270 30.83 36.89 -59.06
N GLY A 271 31.45 35.70 -59.07
CA GLY A 271 32.91 35.55 -59.11
C GLY A 271 33.58 35.53 -57.73
N PHE A 272 32.80 35.44 -56.64
CA PHE A 272 33.34 35.26 -55.29
C PHE A 272 33.49 33.77 -54.97
N SER A 273 34.72 33.33 -54.65
CA SER A 273 34.98 31.99 -54.13
C SER A 273 35.03 32.00 -52.60
N TRP A 274 34.23 31.16 -51.96
CA TRP A 274 34.27 30.96 -50.50
C TRP A 274 34.98 29.62 -50.18
N LYS A 275 35.78 29.58 -49.11
CA LYS A 275 36.32 28.34 -48.52
C LYS A 275 35.51 27.98 -47.28
#